data_AF-A0A3B0N4W3-F1
#
_entry.id   AF-A0A3B0N4W3-F1
#
_cell.length_a   1.000
_cell.length_b   1.000
_cell.length_c   1.000
_cell.angle_alpha   90.00
_cell.angle_beta   90.00
_cell.angle_gamma   90.00
#
_symmetry.space_group_name_H-M   'P 1'
#
loop_
_entity.id
_entity.type
_entity.pdbx_description
1 polymer ?
#
loop_
_entity_poly.entity_id
_entity_poly.type
_entity_poly.pdbx_seq_one_letter_code
_entity_poly.pdbx_strand_id
1 'polypeptide(L)'
;MTKKNIFDSLHMHYLSVIYALLTLFYLYLSINSYNLLYLLIYKLPITINTYFMMKGLHIFNLIILIIIYNGGIYGYIKGDVAQRGIDGDTVERVFRIADQIGRYSQSVPNMFRVVKKNLESLEREVKIKALLPSSSRIEAFRMICKPFNRFLTRSPKDYFIHNPPRGTAYNVQLNNAKEVVREIYRQIQRLWLDG
;
A
#
# COMPACT_ATOMS: atom_id res chain seq x y z
N MET A 1 -0.08 15.03 86.03
CA MET A 1 0.00 14.25 84.78
C MET A 1 0.88 15.01 83.81
N THR A 2 2.03 14.45 83.47
CA THR A 2 3.27 15.16 83.12
C THR A 2 3.45 15.31 81.61
N LYS A 3 4.07 16.42 81.19
CA LYS A 3 4.35 16.83 79.79
C LYS A 3 4.94 15.73 78.87
N LYS A 4 5.53 14.68 79.45
CA LYS A 4 6.09 13.51 78.76
C LYS A 4 5.03 12.68 78.00
N ASN A 5 3.85 12.46 78.58
CA ASN A 5 2.79 11.66 77.93
C ASN A 5 2.16 12.39 76.73
N ILE A 6 2.16 13.72 76.74
CA ILE A 6 1.67 14.54 75.62
C ILE A 6 2.68 14.52 74.48
N PHE A 7 3.98 14.59 74.79
CA PHE A 7 5.05 14.54 73.78
C PHE A 7 5.12 13.16 73.09
N ASP A 8 5.02 12.07 73.85
CA ASP A 8 5.03 10.71 73.29
C ASP A 8 3.78 10.44 72.44
N SER A 9 2.60 10.93 72.86
CA SER A 9 1.37 10.84 72.06
C SER A 9 1.44 11.69 70.78
N LEU A 10 2.00 12.90 70.85
CA LEU A 10 2.25 13.73 69.67
C LEU A 10 3.23 13.03 68.73
N HIS A 11 4.34 12.50 69.24
CA HIS A 11 5.38 11.85 68.45
C HIS A 11 4.85 10.61 67.72
N MET A 12 4.06 9.77 68.39
CA MET A 12 3.39 8.61 67.78
C MET A 12 2.35 9.01 66.73
N HIS A 13 1.65 10.14 66.93
CA HIS A 13 0.72 10.67 65.93
C HIS A 13 1.45 11.22 64.69
N TYR A 14 2.56 11.94 64.87
CA TYR A 14 3.39 12.39 63.75
C TYR A 14 4.00 11.22 62.99
N LEU A 15 4.45 10.17 63.69
CA LEU A 15 4.98 8.96 63.05
C LEU A 15 3.92 8.27 62.19
N SER A 16 2.69 8.10 62.70
CA SER A 16 1.61 7.45 61.94
C SER A 16 1.16 8.27 60.73
N VAL A 17 1.15 9.61 60.83
CA VAL A 17 0.90 10.50 59.69
C VAL A 17 1.99 10.38 58.63
N ILE A 18 3.28 10.33 59.03
CA ILE A 18 4.39 10.12 58.10
C ILE A 18 4.26 8.77 57.38
N TYR A 19 3.94 7.70 58.11
CA TYR A 19 3.72 6.39 57.49
C TYR A 19 2.55 6.41 56.50
N ALA A 20 1.41 7.02 56.85
CA ALA A 20 0.26 7.13 55.96
C ALA A 20 0.56 7.92 54.68
N LEU A 21 1.34 9.01 54.79
CA LEU A 21 1.80 9.80 53.64
C LEU A 21 2.75 9.00 52.75
N LEU A 22 3.65 8.19 53.32
CA LEU A 22 4.53 7.30 52.57
C LEU A 22 3.74 6.21 51.84
N THR A 23 2.73 5.60 52.45
CA THR A 23 1.88 4.61 51.77
C THR A 23 1.07 5.24 50.64
N LEU A 24 0.51 6.42 50.84
CA LEU A 24 -0.20 7.16 49.79
C LEU A 24 0.73 7.55 48.63
N PHE A 25 1.96 7.98 48.95
CA PHE A 25 2.98 8.28 47.94
C PHE A 25 3.39 7.03 47.14
N TYR A 26 3.56 5.89 47.82
CA TYR A 26 3.89 4.62 47.17
C TYR A 26 2.74 4.12 46.28
N LEU A 27 1.49 4.26 46.73
CA LEU A 27 0.30 3.92 45.96
C LEU A 27 0.15 4.82 44.72
N TYR A 28 0.45 6.12 44.85
CA TYR A 28 0.47 7.07 43.74
C TYR A 28 1.53 6.72 42.69
N LEU A 29 2.73 6.32 43.13
CA LEU A 29 3.79 5.85 42.24
C LEU A 29 3.42 4.53 41.54
N SER A 30 2.77 3.59 42.23
CA SER A 30 2.38 2.30 41.64
C SER A 30 1.28 2.46 40.57
N ILE A 31 0.27 3.31 40.82
CA ILE A 31 -0.79 3.60 39.85
C ILE A 31 -0.22 4.33 38.61
N ASN A 32 0.64 5.32 38.82
CA ASN A 32 1.25 6.06 37.71
C ASN A 32 2.19 5.19 36.89
N SER A 33 2.96 4.30 37.52
CA SER A 33 3.81 3.35 36.79
C SER A 33 3.00 2.32 35.99
N TYR A 34 1.85 1.85 36.52
CA TYR A 34 0.93 1.00 35.76
C TYR A 34 0.32 1.72 34.55
N ASN A 35 -0.11 2.97 34.71
CA ASN A 35 -0.64 3.78 33.61
C ASN A 35 0.43 4.10 32.56
N LEU A 36 1.67 4.37 32.99
CA LEU A 36 2.81 4.57 32.09
C LEU A 36 3.14 3.29 31.31
N LEU A 37 3.13 2.13 31.99
CA LEU A 37 3.36 0.82 31.40
C LEU A 37 2.26 0.46 30.40
N TYR A 38 0.99 0.74 30.73
CA TYR A 38 -0.15 0.56 29.83
C TYR A 38 -0.01 1.42 28.57
N LEU A 39 0.40 2.68 28.71
CA LEU A 39 0.66 3.58 27.57
C LEU A 39 1.82 3.09 26.69
N LEU A 40 2.91 2.62 27.31
CA LEU A 40 4.08 2.11 26.61
C LEU A 40 3.82 0.79 25.87
N ILE A 41 3.10 -0.15 26.50
CA ILE A 41 2.85 -1.48 25.91
C ILE A 41 1.72 -1.44 24.89
N TYR A 42 0.63 -0.71 25.15
CA TYR A 42 -0.58 -0.82 24.32
C TYR A 42 -0.75 0.32 23.34
N LYS A 43 -0.42 1.57 23.70
CA LYS A 43 -0.58 2.70 22.78
C LYS A 43 0.64 2.90 21.89
N LEU A 44 1.85 2.81 22.42
CA LEU A 44 3.07 3.09 21.64
C LEU A 44 3.20 2.24 20.37
N PRO A 45 2.96 0.91 20.39
CA PRO A 45 3.10 0.09 19.17
C PRO A 45 2.05 0.43 18.13
N ILE A 46 0.81 0.75 18.55
CA ILE A 46 -0.28 1.11 17.63
C ILE A 46 0.02 2.44 16.95
N THR A 47 0.51 3.44 17.69
CA THR A 47 0.87 4.75 17.14
C THR A 47 2.10 4.66 16.24
N ILE A 48 3.07 3.80 16.58
CA ILE A 48 4.26 3.57 15.75
C ILE A 48 3.85 2.85 14.45
N ASN A 49 2.97 1.85 14.52
CA ASN A 49 2.52 1.09 13.35
C ASN A 49 1.66 1.96 12.40
N THR A 50 0.77 2.81 12.93
CA THR A 50 0.04 3.80 12.12
C THR A 50 0.97 4.87 11.56
N TYR A 51 1.97 5.33 12.30
CA TYR A 51 2.96 6.29 11.82
C TYR A 51 3.85 5.72 10.69
N PHE A 52 4.26 4.44 10.79
CA PHE A 52 4.98 3.75 9.70
C PHE A 52 4.08 3.45 8.50
N MET A 53 2.82 3.05 8.70
CA MET A 53 1.85 2.89 7.60
C MET A 53 1.58 4.23 6.89
N MET A 54 1.35 5.30 7.65
CA MET A 54 1.14 6.64 7.11
C MET A 54 2.40 7.14 6.40
N LYS A 55 3.60 6.98 6.96
CA LYS A 55 4.84 7.30 6.26
C LYS A 55 5.02 6.49 4.97
N GLY A 56 4.68 5.20 4.97
CA GLY A 56 4.71 4.37 3.76
C GLY A 56 3.74 4.86 2.68
N LEU A 57 2.51 5.22 3.06
CA LEU A 57 1.51 5.82 2.18
C LEU A 57 1.91 7.23 1.70
N HIS A 58 2.50 8.05 2.57
CA HIS A 58 3.01 9.37 2.23
C HIS A 58 4.22 9.28 1.31
N ILE A 59 5.15 8.35 1.53
CA ILE A 59 6.29 8.12 0.63
C ILE A 59 5.79 7.60 -0.71
N PHE A 60 4.82 6.69 -0.75
CA PHE A 60 4.24 6.20 -2.01
C PHE A 60 3.49 7.30 -2.77
N ASN A 61 2.71 8.12 -2.06
CA ASN A 61 2.04 9.29 -2.63
C ASN A 61 3.04 10.35 -3.08
N LEU A 62 4.15 10.55 -2.35
CA LEU A 62 5.25 11.44 -2.73
C LEU A 62 5.97 10.91 -3.97
N ILE A 63 6.20 9.60 -4.10
CA ILE A 63 6.77 8.98 -5.30
C ILE A 63 5.80 9.16 -6.47
N ILE A 64 4.50 8.94 -6.29
CA ILE A 64 3.49 9.19 -7.32
C ILE A 64 3.47 10.68 -7.70
N LEU A 65 3.52 11.59 -6.73
CA LEU A 65 3.60 13.02 -6.96
C LEU A 65 4.89 13.41 -7.68
N ILE A 66 6.04 12.84 -7.32
CA ILE A 66 7.32 13.06 -8.02
C ILE A 66 7.24 12.51 -9.45
N ILE A 67 6.58 11.38 -9.68
CA ILE A 67 6.38 10.80 -11.02
C ILE A 67 5.42 11.67 -11.86
N ILE A 68 4.32 12.16 -11.27
CA ILE A 68 3.34 13.04 -11.94
C ILE A 68 3.95 14.43 -12.17
N TYR A 69 4.67 14.98 -11.20
CA TYR A 69 5.32 16.29 -11.25
C TYR A 69 6.49 16.27 -12.23
N ASN A 70 7.33 15.23 -12.23
CA ASN A 70 8.33 15.04 -13.28
C ASN A 70 7.68 14.72 -14.63
N GLY A 71 6.54 14.01 -14.67
CA GLY A 71 5.78 13.77 -15.89
C GLY A 71 5.18 15.05 -16.50
N GLY A 72 4.72 15.98 -15.66
CA GLY A 72 4.13 17.26 -16.06
C GLY A 72 5.15 18.36 -16.33
N ILE A 73 6.30 18.37 -15.64
CA ILE A 73 7.34 19.40 -15.81
C ILE A 73 8.30 19.07 -16.94
N TYR A 74 8.60 17.79 -17.19
CA TYR A 74 9.35 17.40 -18.41
C TYR A 74 8.57 17.66 -19.70
N GLY A 75 7.24 17.84 -19.64
CA GLY A 75 6.45 18.26 -20.79
C GLY A 75 6.55 19.76 -21.11
N TYR A 76 6.95 20.60 -20.13
CA TYR A 76 7.01 22.06 -20.28
C TYR A 76 8.43 22.60 -20.50
N ILE A 77 9.46 21.90 -20.02
CA ILE A 77 10.85 22.29 -20.25
C ILE A 77 11.35 21.58 -21.50
N LYS A 78 11.05 22.16 -22.67
CA LYS A 78 11.63 21.79 -23.96
C LYS A 78 13.13 21.55 -23.85
N GLY A 79 13.56 20.37 -24.29
CA GLY A 79 14.91 20.13 -24.78
C GLY A 79 15.83 19.38 -23.84
N ASP A 80 15.50 18.14 -23.48
CA ASP A 80 16.44 17.02 -23.58
C ASP A 80 15.78 15.70 -23.19
N VAL A 81 15.48 14.91 -24.21
CA VAL A 81 15.68 13.46 -24.31
C VAL A 81 15.95 12.71 -22.98
N ALA A 82 14.92 12.55 -22.14
CA ALA A 82 14.75 11.23 -21.56
C ALA A 82 14.42 10.34 -22.77
N GLN A 83 15.36 9.51 -23.22
CA GLN A 83 15.12 8.50 -24.27
C GLN A 83 13.95 7.63 -23.79
N ARG A 84 12.73 8.04 -24.11
CA ARG A 84 11.54 7.21 -24.09
C ARG A 84 11.43 6.81 -25.54
N GLY A 85 11.57 5.52 -25.83
CA GLY A 85 11.41 4.99 -27.19
C GLY A 85 10.01 5.19 -27.78
N ILE A 86 9.13 5.95 -27.12
CA ILE A 86 7.74 6.23 -27.49
C ILE A 86 7.40 7.69 -27.20
N ASP A 87 6.63 8.30 -28.09
CA ASP A 87 6.12 9.66 -27.98
C ASP A 87 4.94 9.75 -26.97
N GLY A 88 4.58 10.98 -26.61
CA GLY A 88 3.52 11.24 -25.63
C GLY A 88 2.12 10.79 -26.05
N ASP A 89 1.76 10.90 -27.34
CA ASP A 89 0.44 10.46 -27.85
C ASP A 89 0.33 8.94 -27.77
N THR A 90 1.40 8.22 -28.14
CA THR A 90 1.45 6.76 -27.99
C THR A 90 1.25 6.34 -26.52
N VAL A 91 1.89 7.04 -25.56
CA VAL A 91 1.69 6.77 -24.12
C VAL A 91 0.24 6.98 -23.71
N GLU A 92 -0.38 8.08 -24.13
CA GLU A 92 -1.78 8.37 -23.81
C GLU A 92 -2.73 7.30 -24.36
N ARG A 93 -2.51 6.85 -25.60
CA ARG A 93 -3.30 5.76 -26.21
C ARG A 93 -3.13 4.45 -25.45
N VAL A 94 -1.91 4.11 -25.02
CA VAL A 94 -1.66 2.93 -24.18
C VAL A 94 -2.43 3.03 -22.86
N PHE A 95 -2.47 4.21 -22.24
CA PHE A 95 -3.22 4.43 -21.00
C PHE A 95 -4.71 4.20 -21.21
N ARG A 96 -5.29 4.79 -22.26
CA ARG A 96 -6.71 4.63 -22.61
C ARG A 96 -7.08 3.17 -22.89
N ILE A 97 -6.18 2.40 -23.54
CA ILE A 97 -6.38 0.97 -23.77
C ILE A 97 -6.26 0.19 -22.46
N ALA A 98 -5.27 0.48 -21.63
CA ALA A 98 -5.10 -0.15 -20.33
C ALA A 98 -6.30 0.11 -19.39
N ASP A 99 -6.90 1.30 -19.43
CA ASP A 99 -8.13 1.64 -18.67
C ASP A 99 -9.29 0.69 -18.95
N GLN A 100 -9.34 0.06 -20.14
CA GLN A 100 -10.34 -0.96 -20.44
C GLN A 100 -10.20 -2.18 -19.49
N ILE A 101 -8.99 -2.54 -19.09
CA ILE A 101 -8.72 -3.60 -18.09
C ILE A 101 -9.32 -3.19 -16.74
N GLY A 102 -9.09 -1.94 -16.33
CA GLY A 102 -9.62 -1.38 -15.09
C GLY A 102 -11.14 -1.37 -15.04
N ARG A 103 -11.78 -0.93 -16.14
CA ARG A 103 -13.25 -0.95 -16.28
C ARG A 103 -13.80 -2.37 -16.22
N TYR A 104 -13.18 -3.31 -16.93
CA TYR A 104 -13.58 -4.71 -16.86
C TYR A 104 -13.42 -5.27 -15.43
N SER A 105 -12.32 -4.96 -14.75
CA SER A 105 -12.09 -5.36 -13.36
C SER A 105 -13.23 -4.95 -12.42
N GLN A 106 -13.81 -3.75 -12.60
CA GLN A 106 -14.96 -3.32 -11.79
C GLN A 106 -16.22 -4.14 -12.02
N SER A 107 -16.39 -4.73 -13.22
CA SER A 107 -17.50 -5.63 -13.52
C SER A 107 -17.34 -7.03 -12.92
N VAL A 108 -16.13 -7.41 -12.48
CA VAL A 108 -15.86 -8.73 -11.89
C VAL A 108 -16.51 -8.82 -10.51
N PRO A 109 -17.38 -9.82 -10.24
CA PRO A 109 -18.01 -9.98 -8.95
C PRO A 109 -17.01 -10.14 -7.80
N ASN A 110 -17.33 -9.59 -6.63
CA ASN A 110 -16.45 -9.60 -5.46
C ASN A 110 -16.06 -11.01 -4.98
N MET A 111 -16.87 -12.03 -5.27
CA MET A 111 -16.52 -13.44 -4.98
C MET A 111 -15.27 -13.91 -5.75
N PHE A 112 -14.94 -13.27 -6.88
CA PHE A 112 -13.73 -13.50 -7.68
C PHE A 112 -12.66 -12.44 -7.39
N ARG A 113 -12.53 -12.01 -6.12
CA ARG A 113 -11.62 -10.94 -5.68
C ARG A 113 -10.18 -11.09 -6.18
N VAL A 114 -9.69 -12.33 -6.27
CA VAL A 114 -8.33 -12.59 -6.74
C VAL A 114 -8.20 -12.27 -8.24
N VAL A 115 -9.15 -12.65 -9.10
CA VAL A 115 -9.17 -12.22 -10.52
C VAL A 115 -9.22 -10.69 -10.61
N LYS A 116 -10.13 -10.07 -9.86
CA LYS A 116 -10.30 -8.61 -9.82
C LYS A 116 -8.97 -7.89 -9.50
N LYS A 117 -8.31 -8.27 -8.40
CA LYS A 117 -7.02 -7.68 -8.00
C LYS A 117 -5.92 -7.88 -9.04
N ASN A 118 -5.88 -9.02 -9.72
CA ASN A 118 -4.87 -9.27 -10.74
C ASN A 118 -5.08 -8.40 -11.99
N LEU A 119 -6.33 -8.13 -12.37
CA LEU A 119 -6.65 -7.20 -13.46
C LEU A 119 -6.28 -5.75 -13.11
N GLU A 120 -6.60 -5.28 -11.90
CA GLU A 120 -6.18 -3.94 -11.44
C GLU A 120 -4.65 -3.80 -11.36
N SER A 121 -3.97 -4.88 -10.97
CA SER A 121 -2.51 -4.92 -10.94
C SER A 121 -1.91 -4.88 -12.36
N LEU A 122 -2.52 -5.62 -13.30
CA LEU A 122 -2.11 -5.62 -14.70
C LEU A 122 -2.24 -4.22 -15.32
N GLU A 123 -3.38 -3.56 -15.14
CA GLU A 123 -3.59 -2.17 -15.60
C GLU A 123 -2.48 -1.24 -15.10
N ARG A 124 -2.21 -1.28 -13.79
CA ARG A 124 -1.17 -0.44 -13.18
C ARG A 124 0.22 -0.77 -13.70
N GLU A 125 0.58 -2.05 -13.81
CA GLU A 125 1.89 -2.48 -14.30
C GLU A 125 2.12 -2.00 -15.74
N VAL A 126 1.10 -2.08 -16.61
CA VAL A 126 1.16 -1.61 -18.00
C VAL A 126 1.40 -0.10 -18.07
N LYS A 127 0.62 0.69 -17.32
CA LYS A 127 0.78 2.16 -17.27
C LYS A 127 2.16 2.57 -16.76
N ILE A 128 2.64 1.92 -15.68
CA ILE A 128 3.99 2.18 -15.16
C ILE A 128 5.03 1.86 -16.22
N LYS A 129 4.93 0.71 -16.91
CA LYS A 129 5.90 0.31 -17.95
C LYS A 129 5.93 1.27 -19.12
N ALA A 130 4.80 1.88 -19.47
CA ALA A 130 4.74 2.89 -20.53
C ALA A 130 5.36 4.25 -20.14
N LEU A 131 5.51 4.54 -18.85
CA LEU A 131 6.17 5.77 -18.38
C LEU A 131 7.69 5.63 -18.23
N LEU A 132 8.20 4.40 -18.20
CA LEU A 132 9.62 4.16 -17.98
C LEU A 132 10.45 4.55 -19.22
N PRO A 133 11.67 5.09 -19.02
CA PRO A 133 12.60 5.33 -20.11
C PRO A 133 12.97 4.01 -20.80
N SER A 134 13.25 4.09 -22.09
CA SER A 134 13.59 2.95 -22.94
C SER A 134 14.48 3.41 -24.10
N SER A 135 15.51 2.63 -24.40
CA SER A 135 16.51 2.95 -25.43
C SER A 135 15.93 2.92 -26.84
N SER A 136 14.81 2.22 -27.06
CA SER A 136 14.17 2.08 -28.38
C SER A 136 12.67 1.81 -28.29
N ARG A 137 11.95 2.06 -29.40
CA ARG A 137 10.51 1.74 -29.55
C ARG A 137 10.21 0.26 -29.33
N ILE A 138 11.13 -0.61 -29.74
CA ILE A 138 11.04 -2.07 -29.56
C ILE A 138 11.21 -2.43 -28.08
N GLU A 139 12.14 -1.78 -27.37
CA GLU A 139 12.29 -2.01 -25.93
C GLU A 139 11.06 -1.54 -25.16
N ALA A 140 10.53 -0.35 -25.47
CA ALA A 140 9.30 0.16 -24.90
C ALA A 140 8.14 -0.82 -25.10
N PHE A 141 7.97 -1.32 -26.32
CA PHE A 141 6.98 -2.35 -26.66
C PHE A 141 7.14 -3.59 -25.78
N ARG A 142 8.34 -4.16 -25.73
CA ARG A 142 8.62 -5.36 -24.93
C ARG A 142 8.31 -5.14 -23.45
N MET A 143 8.65 -3.97 -22.91
CA MET A 143 8.36 -3.62 -21.53
C MET A 143 6.85 -3.55 -21.25
N ILE A 144 6.08 -2.97 -22.15
CA ILE A 144 4.62 -2.81 -22.05
C ILE A 144 3.90 -4.14 -22.26
N CYS A 145 4.39 -4.99 -23.16
CA CYS A 145 3.79 -6.30 -23.47
C CYS A 145 4.10 -7.38 -22.40
N LYS A 146 5.22 -7.25 -21.67
CA LYS A 146 5.64 -8.25 -20.67
C LYS A 146 4.57 -8.56 -19.60
N PRO A 147 3.88 -7.57 -18.99
CA PRO A 147 2.78 -7.82 -18.06
C PRO A 147 1.62 -8.63 -18.67
N PHE A 148 1.23 -8.34 -19.92
CA PHE A 148 0.17 -9.08 -20.63
C PHE A 148 0.56 -10.55 -20.80
N ASN A 149 1.75 -10.80 -21.34
CA ASN A 149 2.24 -12.16 -21.55
C ASN A 149 2.26 -12.95 -20.24
N ARG A 150 2.73 -12.34 -19.15
CA ARG A 150 2.75 -12.96 -17.82
C ARG A 150 1.34 -13.32 -17.32
N PHE A 151 0.37 -12.43 -17.49
CA PHE A 151 -1.01 -12.70 -17.10
C PHE A 151 -1.64 -13.84 -17.91
N LEU A 152 -1.40 -13.83 -19.23
CA LEU A 152 -1.98 -14.81 -20.15
C LEU A 152 -1.39 -16.22 -19.95
N THR A 153 -0.09 -16.33 -19.66
CA THR A 153 0.58 -17.63 -19.46
C THR A 153 0.49 -18.18 -18.04
N ARG A 154 0.22 -17.35 -17.03
CA ARG A 154 0.06 -17.82 -15.64
C ARG A 154 -1.02 -18.90 -15.52
N SER A 155 -0.66 -19.96 -14.81
CA SER A 155 -1.58 -21.04 -14.44
C SER A 155 -2.59 -20.52 -13.41
N PRO A 156 -3.84 -21.03 -13.41
CA PRO A 156 -4.81 -20.73 -12.35
C PRO A 156 -4.25 -20.91 -10.94
N LYS A 157 -3.35 -21.88 -10.74
CA LYS A 157 -2.70 -22.16 -9.45
C LYS A 157 -1.80 -21.00 -8.98
N ASP A 158 -1.22 -20.24 -9.90
CA ASP A 158 -0.28 -19.15 -9.59
C ASP A 158 -0.98 -17.91 -9.03
N TYR A 159 -2.31 -17.88 -9.09
CA TYR A 159 -3.12 -16.76 -8.58
C TYR A 159 -3.49 -16.92 -7.11
N PHE A 160 -3.27 -18.08 -6.51
CA PHE A 160 -3.70 -18.38 -5.14
C PHE A 160 -2.53 -18.83 -4.27
N ILE A 161 -2.49 -18.31 -3.04
CA ILE A 161 -1.51 -18.71 -2.02
C ILE A 161 -1.87 -20.08 -1.42
N HIS A 162 -3.14 -20.49 -1.52
CA HIS A 162 -3.66 -21.79 -1.13
C HIS A 162 -4.32 -22.46 -2.35
N ASN A 163 -4.72 -23.73 -2.25
CA ASN A 163 -5.37 -24.43 -3.37
C ASN A 163 -6.50 -23.56 -3.98
N PRO A 164 -6.53 -23.40 -5.33
CA PRO A 164 -7.58 -22.64 -5.98
C PRO A 164 -8.95 -23.19 -5.54
N PRO A 165 -9.97 -22.33 -5.31
CA PRO A 165 -11.32 -22.79 -5.06
C PRO A 165 -11.68 -23.77 -6.17
N ARG A 166 -11.94 -25.03 -5.79
CA ARG A 166 -12.32 -26.10 -6.71
C ARG A 166 -13.70 -25.74 -7.24
N GLY A 167 -13.76 -25.07 -8.39
CA GLY A 167 -15.02 -24.62 -8.96
C GLY A 167 -14.89 -24.20 -10.41
N THR A 168 -15.70 -24.83 -11.27
CA THR A 168 -15.84 -24.52 -12.69
C THR A 168 -16.05 -23.02 -12.93
N ALA A 169 -16.81 -22.35 -12.06
CA ALA A 169 -17.08 -20.91 -12.14
C ALA A 169 -15.82 -20.04 -12.06
N TYR A 170 -14.82 -20.41 -11.24
CA TYR A 170 -13.59 -19.61 -11.12
C TYR A 170 -12.73 -19.74 -12.37
N ASN A 171 -12.62 -20.95 -12.92
CA ASN A 171 -11.92 -21.18 -14.18
C ASN A 171 -12.59 -20.44 -15.34
N VAL A 172 -13.93 -20.46 -15.40
CA VAL A 172 -14.70 -19.69 -16.39
C VAL A 172 -14.41 -18.19 -16.25
N GLN A 173 -14.46 -17.64 -15.03
CA GLN A 173 -14.21 -16.21 -14.83
C GLN A 173 -12.77 -15.81 -15.18
N LEU A 174 -11.77 -16.64 -14.83
CA LEU A 174 -10.38 -16.40 -15.21
C LEU A 174 -10.19 -16.49 -16.72
N ASN A 175 -10.84 -17.45 -17.40
CA ASN A 175 -10.78 -17.56 -18.85
C ASN A 175 -11.43 -16.35 -19.54
N ASN A 176 -12.59 -15.90 -19.07
CA ASN A 176 -13.22 -14.67 -19.56
C ASN A 176 -12.29 -13.46 -19.40
N ALA A 177 -11.65 -13.33 -18.24
CA ALA A 177 -10.67 -12.28 -18.01
C ALA A 177 -9.47 -12.39 -18.95
N LYS A 178 -8.97 -13.60 -19.22
CA LYS A 178 -7.89 -13.82 -20.20
C LYS A 178 -8.32 -13.43 -21.62
N GLU A 179 -9.55 -13.73 -22.05
CA GLU A 179 -10.02 -13.30 -23.38
C GLU A 179 -10.08 -11.78 -23.50
N VAL A 180 -10.61 -11.08 -22.49
CA VAL A 180 -10.61 -9.61 -22.47
C VAL A 180 -9.19 -9.06 -22.54
N VAL A 181 -8.27 -9.62 -21.74
CA VAL A 181 -6.86 -9.21 -21.75
C VAL A 181 -6.19 -9.50 -23.09
N ARG A 182 -6.52 -10.60 -23.78
CA ARG A 182 -6.00 -10.88 -25.13
C ARG A 182 -6.45 -9.83 -26.14
N GLU A 183 -7.70 -9.40 -26.09
CA GLU A 183 -8.19 -8.38 -27.02
C GLU A 183 -7.52 -7.03 -26.77
N ILE A 184 -7.39 -6.63 -25.52
CA ILE A 184 -6.66 -5.41 -25.13
C ILE A 184 -5.19 -5.50 -25.55
N TYR A 185 -4.57 -6.67 -25.38
CA TYR A 185 -3.21 -6.91 -25.84
C TYR A 185 -3.08 -6.73 -27.36
N ARG A 186 -4.03 -7.23 -28.15
CA ARG A 186 -4.06 -7.01 -29.62
C ARG A 186 -4.21 -5.54 -29.98
N GLN A 187 -5.04 -4.79 -29.27
CA GLN A 187 -5.18 -3.34 -29.52
C GLN A 187 -3.84 -2.62 -29.29
N ILE A 188 -3.11 -2.97 -28.23
CA ILE A 188 -1.75 -2.46 -28.01
C ILE A 188 -0.80 -2.90 -29.12
N GLN A 189 -0.85 -4.16 -29.56
CA GLN A 189 -0.02 -4.61 -30.68
C GLN A 189 -0.29 -3.81 -31.97
N ARG A 190 -1.56 -3.52 -32.27
CA ARG A 190 -1.95 -2.69 -33.43
C ARG A 190 -1.39 -1.27 -33.35
N LEU A 191 -1.41 -0.64 -32.17
CA LEU A 191 -0.76 0.67 -31.99
C LEU A 191 0.72 0.68 -32.39
N TRP A 192 1.40 -0.47 -32.29
CA TRP A 192 2.81 -0.60 -32.70
C TRP A 192 3.01 -1.04 -34.15
N LEU A 193 2.00 -1.65 -34.78
CA LEU A 193 2.05 -2.09 -36.17
C LEU A 193 1.53 -1.02 -37.15
N ASP A 194 0.61 -0.16 -36.69
CA ASP A 194 -0.07 0.85 -37.52
C ASP A 194 0.67 2.20 -37.55
N GLY A 195 1.74 2.38 -36.77
CA GLY A 195 2.58 3.58 -36.76
C GLY A 195 4.04 3.25 -36.95
#